data_AF-A0A3T0ED66-F1
#
_entry.id   AF-A0A3T0ED66-F1
#
_cell.length_a   1.000
_cell.length_b   1.000
_cell.length_c   1.000
_cell.angle_alpha   90.00
_cell.angle_beta   90.00
_cell.angle_gamma   90.00
#
_symmetry.space_group_name_H-M   'P 1'
#
loop_
_entity.id
_entity.type
_entity.pdbx_description
1 polymer ?
#
loop_
_entity_poly.entity_id
_entity_poly.type
_entity_poly.pdbx_seq_one_letter_code
_entity_poly.pdbx_strand_id
1 'polypeptide(L)'
;MGGIALLASILWAAQAANIGASFSAMIEDPWGVVALIDLYLGFVFLAVIIWLFERNRLIALAFILPLPFLGNIWAAVWIVWRVSALSARLQPAANQPG
;
A
#
# COMPACT_ATOMS: atom_id res chain seq x y z
N MET A 1 9.21 -9.76 1.35
CA MET A 1 10.37 -9.16 2.04
C MET A 1 10.20 -7.66 2.25
N GLY A 2 9.91 -6.85 1.22
CA GLY A 2 9.79 -5.38 1.35
C GLY A 2 8.76 -4.86 2.38
N GLY A 3 7.55 -5.44 2.46
CA GLY A 3 6.52 -4.98 3.42
C GLY A 3 6.88 -5.22 4.90
N ILE A 4 7.61 -6.29 5.20
CA ILE A 4 8.09 -6.58 6.56
C ILE A 4 9.22 -5.62 6.94
N ALA A 5 10.14 -5.35 6.00
CA ALA A 5 11.21 -4.38 6.21
C ALA A 5 10.63 -2.98 6.48
N LEU A 6 9.63 -2.55 5.72
CA LEU A 6 8.96 -1.27 5.94
C LEU A 6 8.22 -1.22 7.29
N LEU A 7 7.49 -2.28 7.64
CA LEU A 7 6.81 -2.36 8.95
C LEU A 7 7.81 -2.26 10.11
N ALA A 8 8.96 -2.95 10.02
CA ALA A 8 10.01 -2.88 11.02
C ALA A 8 10.61 -1.46 11.13
N SER A 9 10.84 -0.79 10.01
CA SER A 9 11.33 0.61 9.99
C SER A 9 10.31 1.57 10.60
N ILE A 10 9.01 1.38 10.35
CA ILE A 10 7.95 2.20 10.94
C ILE A 10 7.89 2.02 12.46
N LEU A 11 7.98 0.78 12.95
CA LEU A 11 7.98 0.50 14.39
C LEU A 11 9.21 1.08 15.10
N TRP A 12 10.38 0.99 14.47
CA TRP A 12 11.59 1.63 14.99
C TRP A 12 11.47 3.15 15.03
N ALA A 13 11.02 3.78 13.93
CA ALA A 13 10.86 5.23 13.84
C ALA A 13 9.82 5.76 14.83
N ALA A 14 8.70 5.05 15.02
CA ALA A 14 7.65 5.43 15.97
C ALA A 14 8.14 5.41 17.44
N GLN A 15 9.12 4.58 17.77
CA GLN A 15 9.75 4.54 19.10
C GLN A 15 10.90 5.55 19.23
N ALA A 16 11.59 5.87 18.13
CA ALA A 16 12.77 6.74 18.12
C ALA A 16 12.45 8.23 18.04
N ALA A 17 11.31 8.61 17.45
CA ALA A 17 10.96 10.00 17.23
C ALA A 17 9.45 10.26 17.34
N ASN A 18 9.11 11.48 17.75
CA ASN A 18 7.72 11.94 17.71
C ASN A 18 7.32 12.17 16.24
N ILE A 19 6.27 11.47 15.80
CA ILE A 19 5.78 11.51 14.42
C ILE A 19 5.49 12.95 13.95
N GLY A 20 4.90 13.79 14.81
CA GLY A 20 4.59 15.18 14.47
C GLY A 20 5.84 16.05 14.28
N ALA A 21 6.83 15.91 15.16
CA ALA A 21 8.10 16.62 15.04
C ALA A 21 8.89 16.19 13.80
N SER A 22 8.91 14.88 13.51
CA SER A 22 9.53 14.34 12.29
C SER A 22 8.83 14.82 11.02
N PHE A 23 7.51 14.96 11.04
CA PHE A 23 6.74 15.46 9.91
C PHE A 23 6.99 16.96 9.67
N SER A 24 7.12 17.76 10.73
CA SER A 24 7.52 19.19 10.63
C SER A 24 8.88 19.33 9.96
N ALA A 25 9.87 18.56 10.43
CA ALA A 25 11.22 18.57 9.87
C ALA A 25 11.23 18.14 8.38
N MET A 26 10.37 17.20 7.98
CA MET A 26 10.23 16.78 6.58
C MET A 26 9.66 17.88 5.67
N ILE A 27 8.76 18.72 6.17
CA ILE A 27 8.18 19.82 5.38
C ILE A 27 9.15 21.00 5.29
N GLU A 28 10.00 21.19 6.30
CA GLU A 28 11.05 22.22 6.32
C GLU A 28 12.23 21.86 5.40
N ASP A 29 12.49 20.57 5.17
CA ASP A 29 13.52 20.08 4.26
C ASP A 29 12.99 19.93 2.81
N PRO A 30 13.62 20.55 1.79
CA PRO A 30 13.17 20.45 0.40
C PRO A 30 13.10 19.01 -0.13
N TRP A 31 14.04 18.14 0.25
CA TRP A 31 14.02 16.74 -0.17
C TRP A 31 12.96 15.94 0.58
N GLY A 32 12.67 16.28 1.84
CA GLY A 32 11.52 15.77 2.59
C GLY A 32 10.19 16.06 1.89
N VAL A 33 10.00 17.28 1.36
CA VAL A 33 8.83 17.62 0.55
C VAL A 33 8.77 16.79 -0.74
N VAL A 34 9.89 16.62 -1.44
CA VAL A 34 9.95 15.77 -2.65
C VAL A 34 9.59 14.32 -2.32
N ALA A 35 10.09 13.78 -1.20
CA ALA A 35 9.78 12.42 -0.77
C ALA A 35 8.29 12.24 -0.40
N LEU A 36 7.67 13.26 0.23
CA LEU A 36 6.23 13.26 0.47
C LEU A 36 5.46 13.28 -0.85
N ILE A 37 5.82 14.16 -1.80
CA ILE A 37 5.17 14.20 -3.12
C ILE A 37 5.27 12.84 -3.81
N ASP A 38 6.47 12.24 -3.85
CA ASP A 38 6.70 10.92 -4.45
C ASP A 38 5.81 9.84 -3.82
N LEU A 39 5.75 9.79 -2.49
CA LEU A 39 4.94 8.84 -1.74
C LEU A 39 3.44 8.98 -2.05
N TYR A 40 2.91 10.20 -1.96
CA TYR A 40 1.49 10.46 -2.21
C TYR A 40 1.12 10.27 -3.68
N LEU A 41 2.02 10.60 -4.62
CA LEU A 41 1.81 10.32 -6.04
C LEU A 41 1.77 8.81 -6.29
N GLY A 42 2.62 8.03 -5.63
CA GLY A 42 2.56 6.57 -5.60
C GLY A 42 1.21 6.04 -5.10
N PHE A 43 0.65 6.63 -4.03
CA PHE A 43 -0.69 6.27 -3.55
C PHE A 43 -1.80 6.58 -4.56
N VAL A 44 -1.71 7.71 -5.27
CA VAL A 44 -2.67 8.07 -6.33
C VAL A 44 -2.61 7.06 -7.47
N PHE A 45 -1.41 6.70 -7.94
CA PHE A 45 -1.26 5.69 -8.99
C PHE A 45 -1.81 4.33 -8.55
N LEU A 46 -1.53 3.92 -7.32
CA LEU A 46 -2.07 2.68 -6.79
C LEU A 46 -3.59 2.74 -6.66
N ALA A 47 -4.16 3.86 -6.21
CA ALA A 47 -5.60 4.05 -6.10
C ALA A 47 -6.29 3.95 -7.47
N VAL A 48 -5.70 4.52 -8.52
CA VAL A 48 -6.17 4.37 -9.90
C VAL A 48 -6.12 2.91 -10.33
N ILE A 49 -5.04 2.19 -10.05
CA ILE A 49 -4.92 0.76 -10.36
C ILE A 49 -6.01 -0.05 -9.64
N ILE A 50 -6.19 0.16 -8.33
CA ILE A 50 -7.22 -0.51 -7.54
C ILE A 50 -8.60 -0.24 -8.15
N TRP A 51 -8.90 1.02 -8.45
CA TRP A 51 -10.18 1.43 -9.03
C TRP A 51 -10.46 0.77 -10.39
N LEU A 52 -9.44 0.64 -11.25
CA LEU A 52 -9.57 0.02 -12.57
C LEU A 52 -9.69 -1.50 -12.50
N PHE A 53 -8.99 -2.15 -11.57
CA PHE A 53 -8.96 -3.62 -11.46
C PHE A 53 -10.08 -4.20 -10.62
N GLU A 54 -10.62 -3.46 -9.64
CA GLU A 54 -11.72 -3.93 -8.81
C GLU A 54 -13.07 -3.73 -9.48
N ARG A 55 -13.78 -4.84 -9.76
CA ARG A 55 -15.15 -4.79 -10.30
C ARG A 55 -16.12 -4.23 -9.26
N ASN A 56 -15.90 -4.52 -7.98
CA ASN A 56 -16.72 -4.02 -6.89
C ASN A 56 -16.15 -2.70 -6.37
N ARG A 57 -16.87 -1.60 -6.65
CA ARG A 57 -16.45 -0.26 -6.24
C ARG A 57 -16.40 -0.08 -4.72
N LEU A 58 -17.18 -0.82 -3.94
CA LEU A 58 -17.11 -0.77 -2.47
C LEU A 58 -15.79 -1.35 -1.96
N ILE A 59 -15.33 -2.44 -2.56
CA ILE A 59 -14.03 -3.05 -2.24
C ILE A 59 -12.92 -2.08 -2.67
N ALA A 60 -13.02 -1.48 -3.86
CA ALA A 60 -12.06 -0.48 -4.31
C ALA A 60 -11.93 0.67 -3.29
N LEU A 61 -13.05 1.23 -2.84
CA LEU A 61 -13.05 2.32 -1.86
C LEU A 61 -12.48 1.89 -0.50
N ALA A 62 -12.78 0.67 -0.03
CA ALA A 62 -12.24 0.13 1.20
C ALA A 62 -10.70 0.04 1.17
N PHE A 63 -10.11 -0.17 0.00
CA PHE A 63 -8.65 -0.17 -0.17
C PHE A 63 -8.08 1.22 -0.46
N ILE A 64 -8.79 2.09 -1.17
CA ILE A 64 -8.32 3.44 -1.52
C ILE A 64 -8.34 4.40 -0.32
N LEU A 65 -9.42 4.43 0.45
CA LEU A 65 -9.61 5.42 1.52
C LEU A 65 -8.53 5.36 2.62
N PRO A 66 -8.05 4.18 3.06
CA PRO A 66 -7.03 4.10 4.10
C PRO A 66 -5.60 4.33 3.58
N LEU A 67 -5.35 4.35 2.26
CA LEU A 67 -4.00 4.45 1.69
C LEU A 67 -3.19 5.67 2.17
N PRO A 68 -3.74 6.90 2.22
CA PRO A 68 -2.99 8.06 2.68
C PRO A 68 -2.49 7.94 4.12
N PHE A 69 -3.14 7.14 4.96
CA PHE A 69 -2.86 7.02 6.39
C PHE A 69 -2.02 5.79 6.72
N LEU A 70 -2.41 4.62 6.19
CA LEU A 70 -1.72 3.35 6.43
C LEU A 70 -0.54 3.14 5.47
N GLY A 71 -0.52 3.88 4.37
CA GLY A 71 0.52 3.87 3.36
C GLY A 71 0.76 2.51 2.72
N ASN A 72 2.03 2.23 2.47
CA ASN A 72 2.47 1.04 1.73
C ASN A 72 2.16 -0.30 2.42
N ILE A 73 1.90 -0.31 3.74
CA ILE A 73 1.46 -1.54 4.42
C ILE A 73 0.09 -1.97 3.89
N TRP A 74 -0.84 -1.03 3.76
CA TRP A 74 -2.18 -1.32 3.26
C TRP A 74 -2.17 -1.64 1.76
N ALA A 75 -1.31 -0.96 1.00
CA ALA A 75 -1.03 -1.31 -0.38
C ALA A 75 -0.59 -2.77 -0.54
N ALA A 76 0.33 -3.23 0.32
CA ALA A 76 0.82 -4.61 0.30
C ALA A 76 -0.28 -5.63 0.63
N VAL A 77 -1.17 -5.30 1.58
CA VAL A 77 -2.34 -6.15 1.90
C VAL A 77 -3.23 -6.32 0.66
N TRP A 78 -3.53 -5.23 -0.05
CA TRP A 78 -4.33 -5.31 -1.27
C TRP A 78 -3.67 -6.17 -2.34
N ILE A 79 -2.36 -6.00 -2.59
CA ILE A 79 -1.62 -6.77 -3.59
C ILE A 79 -1.68 -8.27 -3.28
N VAL A 80 -1.39 -8.66 -2.03
CA VAL A 80 -1.41 -10.07 -1.61
C VAL A 80 -2.81 -10.67 -1.75
N TRP A 81 -3.84 -9.94 -1.30
CA TRP A 81 -5.22 -10.37 -1.39
C TRP A 81 -5.69 -10.53 -2.85
N ARG A 82 -5.29 -9.60 -3.72
CA ARG A 82 -5.66 -9.65 -5.14
C ARG A 82 -4.97 -10.78 -5.89
N VAL A 83 -3.68 -11.01 -5.61
CA VAL A 83 -2.90 -12.09 -6.22
C VAL A 83 -3.43 -13.46 -5.81
N SER A 84 -3.82 -13.65 -4.55
CA SER A 84 -4.42 -14.92 -4.10
C SER A 84 -5.82 -15.15 -4.70
N ALA A 85 -6.62 -14.10 -4.85
CA ALA A 85 -7.90 -14.18 -5.55
C ALA A 85 -7.73 -14.53 -7.04
N LEU A 86 -6.64 -14.09 -7.68
CA LEU A 86 -6.33 -14.44 -9.06
C LEU A 86 -5.81 -15.88 -9.19
N SER A 87 -4.93 -16.34 -8.30
CA SER A 87 -4.40 -17.70 -8.33
C SER A 87 -5.48 -18.76 -8.13
N ALA A 88 -6.44 -18.51 -7.24
CA ALA A 88 -7.60 -19.38 -7.04
C ALA A 88 -8.47 -19.54 -8.31
N ARG A 89 -8.48 -18.54 -9.20
CA ARG A 89 -9.21 -18.59 -10.49
C ARG A 89 -8.45 -19.30 -11.60
N LEU A 90 -7.13 -19.45 -11.47
CA LEU A 90 -6.27 -20.11 -12.47
C LEU A 90 -6.06 -21.61 -12.19
N GLN A 91 -6.26 -22.06 -10.94
CA GLN A 91 -6.22 -23.48 -10.56
C GLN A 91 -7.37 -24.41 -11.05
N PRO A 92 -8.50 -23.98 -11.65
CA PRO A 92 -9.56 -24.91 -12.07
C PRO A 92 -9.22 -25.87 -13.22
N ALA A 93 -8.16 -25.62 -14.01
CA ALA A 93 -7.88 -26.40 -15.22
C ALA A 93 -6.85 -27.53 -15.06
N ALA A 94 -6.07 -27.56 -13.97
CA ALA A 94 -4.95 -28.50 -13.80
C ALA A 94 -5.33 -29.81 -13.08
N ASN A 95 -6.53 -29.90 -12.49
CA ASN A 95 -6.93 -31.01 -11.61
C ASN A 95 -8.13 -31.84 -12.17
N GLN A 96 -8.35 -31.86 -13.48
CA GLN A 96 -9.28 -32.83 -14.09
C GLN A 96 -8.51 -34.12 -14.45
N PRO A 97 -8.62 -35.20 -13.67
CA PRO A 97 -8.22 -36.52 -14.17
C PRO A 97 -9.17 -36.89 -15.31
N GLY A 98 -8.61 -37.11 -16.50
CA GLY A 98 -9.31 -37.73 -17.62
C GLY A 98 -9.56 -39.22 -17.39
#